data_AF-A0A366GW09-F1
#
_entry.id   AF-A0A366GW09-F1
#
_cell.length_a   1.000
_cell.length_b   1.000
_cell.length_c   1.000
_cell.angle_alpha   90.00
_cell.angle_beta   90.00
_cell.angle_gamma   90.00
#
_symmetry.space_group_name_H-M   'P 1'
#
loop_
_entity.id
_entity.type
_entity.pdbx_description
1 polymer ?
#
loop_
_entity_poly.entity_id
_entity_poly.type
_entity_poly.pdbx_seq_one_letter_code
_entity_poly.pdbx_strand_id
1 'polypeptide(L)'
;MLLDWLSRRLAAYLSKQIKCHSVRTSSWEAMQCSVRPGDVLLVEGKSRISKAIKYLTQSTWSHAALYLGPNAALGMTEDGEPHVLVEADLEEGIRSLPLSFYRHFHTRI
;
A
#
# COMPACT_ATOMS: atom_id res chain seq x y z
N MET A 1 8.07 0.97 27.88
CA MET A 1 9.46 1.31 27.47
C MET A 1 10.17 0.16 26.75
N LEU A 2 10.48 -0.98 27.38
CA LEU A 2 11.16 -2.10 26.69
C LEU A 2 10.30 -2.75 25.60
N LEU A 3 9.01 -3.00 25.89
CA LEU A 3 8.03 -3.56 24.95
C LEU A 3 7.81 -2.65 23.73
N ASP A 4 7.70 -1.34 23.95
CA ASP A 4 7.51 -0.36 22.87
C ASP A 4 8.74 -0.25 21.96
N TRP A 5 9.93 -0.41 22.51
CA TRP A 5 11.15 -0.44 21.72
C TRP A 5 11.25 -1.74 20.91
N LEU A 6 10.88 -2.86 21.50
CA LEU A 6 10.87 -4.16 20.82
C LEU A 6 9.84 -4.18 19.68
N SER A 7 8.64 -3.64 19.91
CA SER A 7 7.57 -3.58 18.91
C SER A 7 7.96 -2.72 17.71
N ARG A 8 8.53 -1.53 17.95
CA ARG A 8 9.04 -0.65 16.88
C ARG A 8 10.12 -1.32 16.06
N ARG A 9 11.05 -2.03 16.71
CA ARG A 9 12.14 -2.70 16.01
C ARG A 9 11.67 -3.90 15.20
N LEU A 10 10.67 -4.61 15.69
CA LEU A 10 10.02 -5.69 14.96
C LEU A 10 9.24 -5.15 13.74
N ALA A 11 8.49 -4.05 13.90
CA ALA A 11 7.80 -3.37 12.82
C ALA A 11 8.79 -2.96 11.72
N ALA A 12 9.85 -2.23 12.08
CA ALA A 12 10.90 -1.81 11.14
C ALA A 12 11.56 -3.00 10.41
N TYR A 13 11.80 -4.10 11.13
CA TYR A 13 12.35 -5.31 10.52
C TYR A 13 11.40 -5.92 9.50
N LEU A 14 10.11 -6.04 9.84
CA LEU A 14 9.08 -6.68 9.01
C LEU A 14 8.66 -5.84 7.80
N SER A 15 8.65 -4.52 7.95
CA SER A 15 8.34 -3.55 6.90
C SER A 15 9.43 -3.42 5.84
N LYS A 16 10.67 -3.80 6.17
CA LYS A 16 11.80 -3.75 5.23
C LYS A 16 11.48 -4.45 3.90
N GLN A 17 11.70 -3.73 2.79
CA GLN A 17 11.47 -4.26 1.44
C GLN A 17 12.46 -5.39 1.10
N ILE A 18 11.95 -6.45 0.49
CA ILE A 18 12.70 -7.55 -0.10
C ILE A 18 12.59 -7.41 -1.62
N LYS A 19 13.64 -7.78 -2.36
CA LYS A 19 13.56 -7.95 -3.81
C LYS A 19 12.51 -9.01 -4.15
N CYS A 20 11.38 -8.56 -4.69
CA CYS A 20 10.31 -9.42 -5.17
C CYS A 20 10.06 -9.06 -6.64
N HIS A 21 10.30 -10.01 -7.54
CA HIS A 21 9.93 -9.87 -8.95
C HIS A 21 8.43 -10.06 -9.06
N SER A 22 7.74 -8.97 -9.35
CA SER A 22 6.30 -8.91 -9.58
C SER A 22 6.11 -8.52 -11.05
N VAL A 23 5.43 -9.36 -11.82
CA VAL A 23 5.11 -9.08 -13.23
C VAL A 23 3.79 -8.33 -13.25
N ARG A 24 3.82 -7.07 -13.70
CA ARG A 24 2.64 -6.24 -13.76
C ARG A 24 1.68 -6.75 -14.84
N THR A 25 0.46 -7.12 -14.47
CA THR A 25 -0.57 -7.57 -15.42
C THR A 25 -1.49 -6.46 -15.92
N SER A 26 -1.57 -5.32 -15.22
CA SER A 26 -2.43 -4.18 -15.53
C SER A 26 -1.59 -2.94 -15.86
N SER A 27 -1.97 -2.13 -16.87
CA SER A 27 -1.30 -0.84 -17.09
C SER A 27 -1.71 0.15 -16.00
N TRP A 28 -0.79 1.05 -15.65
CA TRP A 28 -1.04 2.08 -14.64
C TRP A 28 -2.18 2.99 -15.07
N GLU A 29 -2.18 3.35 -16.35
CA GLU A 29 -3.16 4.22 -16.99
C GLU A 29 -4.57 3.58 -16.96
N ALA A 30 -4.68 2.27 -17.22
CA ALA A 30 -5.96 1.58 -17.16
C ALA A 30 -6.50 1.52 -15.72
N MET A 31 -5.64 1.31 -14.73
CA MET A 31 -6.03 1.33 -13.32
C MET A 31 -6.51 2.72 -12.89
N GLN A 32 -5.76 3.77 -13.24
CA GLN A 32 -6.11 5.16 -12.92
C GLN A 32 -7.45 5.59 -13.54
N CYS A 33 -7.73 5.17 -14.78
CA CYS A 33 -9.00 5.47 -15.45
C CYS A 33 -10.19 4.66 -14.90
N SER A 34 -9.94 3.55 -14.21
CA SER A 34 -11.00 2.63 -13.76
C SER A 34 -11.43 2.84 -12.31
N VAL A 35 -10.53 3.35 -11.46
CA VAL A 35 -10.77 3.46 -10.01
C VAL A 35 -11.85 4.49 -9.67
N ARG A 36 -12.71 4.16 -8.71
CA ARG A 36 -13.81 4.98 -8.22
C ARG A 36 -13.80 5.08 -6.69
N PRO A 37 -14.30 6.19 -6.11
CA PRO A 37 -14.45 6.30 -4.66
C PRO A 37 -15.21 5.10 -4.08
N GLY A 38 -14.64 4.47 -3.06
CA GLY A 38 -15.14 3.23 -2.45
C GLY A 38 -14.43 1.95 -2.90
N ASP A 39 -13.66 2.00 -4.00
CA ASP A 39 -12.89 0.87 -4.49
C ASP A 39 -11.73 0.51 -3.55
N VAL A 40 -11.44 -0.78 -3.45
CA VAL A 40 -10.31 -1.29 -2.66
C VAL A 40 -9.19 -1.72 -3.60
N LEU A 41 -8.07 -1.01 -3.53
CA LEU A 41 -6.86 -1.35 -4.26
C LEU A 41 -6.11 -2.46 -3.52
N LEU A 42 -6.12 -3.67 -4.08
CA LEU A 42 -5.27 -4.78 -3.66
C LEU A 42 -3.87 -4.60 -4.24
N VAL A 43 -2.86 -4.76 -3.38
CA VAL A 43 -1.46 -4.53 -3.74
C VAL A 43 -0.63 -5.76 -3.41
N GLU A 44 0.20 -6.16 -4.38
CA GLU A 44 1.28 -7.10 -4.12
C GLU A 44 2.43 -6.40 -3.39
N GLY A 45 2.39 -6.44 -2.06
CA GLY A 45 3.43 -5.85 -1.21
C GLY A 45 4.79 -6.53 -1.37
N LYS A 46 5.84 -5.75 -1.14
CA LYS A 46 7.26 -6.15 -1.29
C LYS A 46 8.01 -6.24 0.04
N SER A 47 7.34 -6.08 1.18
CA SER A 47 7.95 -6.17 2.51
C SER A 47 8.15 -7.62 2.99
N ARG A 48 8.87 -7.83 4.09
CA ARG A 48 9.02 -9.19 4.66
C ARG A 48 7.70 -9.74 5.16
N ILE A 49 6.88 -8.90 5.79
CA ILE A 49 5.55 -9.28 6.21
C ILE A 49 4.67 -9.65 5.01
N SER A 50 4.87 -8.98 3.86
CA SER A 50 4.13 -9.31 2.63
C SER A 50 4.36 -10.76 2.23
N LYS A 51 5.59 -11.27 2.33
CA LYS A 51 5.89 -12.68 2.04
C LYS A 51 5.17 -13.65 2.99
N ALA A 52 5.11 -13.31 4.28
CA ALA A 52 4.39 -14.12 5.27
C ALA A 52 2.88 -14.11 4.99
N ILE A 53 2.30 -12.94 4.72
CA ILE A 53 0.87 -12.81 4.36
C ILE A 53 0.56 -13.66 3.13
N LYS A 54 1.31 -13.49 2.03
CA LYS A 54 1.10 -14.27 0.79
C LYS A 54 1.16 -15.77 1.03
N TYR A 55 2.14 -16.21 1.82
CA TYR A 55 2.31 -17.62 2.15
C TYR A 55 1.15 -18.16 3.00
N LEU A 56 0.69 -17.42 4.00
CA LEU A 56 -0.38 -17.87 4.88
C LEU A 56 -1.75 -17.85 4.20
N THR A 57 -2.03 -16.84 3.39
CA THR A 57 -3.33 -16.68 2.71
C THR A 57 -3.40 -17.42 1.39
N GLN A 58 -2.27 -17.94 0.89
CA GLN A 58 -2.16 -18.51 -0.46
C GLN A 58 -2.67 -17.54 -1.55
N SER A 59 -2.47 -16.23 -1.33
CA SER A 59 -2.88 -15.15 -2.23
C SER A 59 -1.68 -14.29 -2.61
N THR A 60 -1.66 -13.76 -3.83
CA THR A 60 -0.64 -12.79 -4.26
C THR A 60 -0.82 -11.44 -3.54
N TRP A 61 -2.04 -11.11 -3.10
CA TRP A 61 -2.38 -9.84 -2.46
C TRP A 61 -1.98 -9.85 -1.00
N SER A 62 -1.13 -8.90 -0.60
CA SER A 62 -0.60 -8.83 0.76
C SER A 62 -0.85 -7.50 1.45
N HIS A 63 -1.41 -6.53 0.72
CA HIS A 63 -1.76 -5.22 1.23
C HIS A 63 -2.99 -4.70 0.51
N ALA A 64 -3.70 -3.78 1.15
CA ALA A 64 -4.90 -3.16 0.60
C ALA A 64 -4.96 -1.68 0.99
N ALA A 65 -5.46 -0.85 0.07
CA ALA A 65 -5.72 0.56 0.29
C ALA A 65 -7.11 0.93 -0.20
N LEU A 66 -7.83 1.79 0.52
CA LEU A 66 -9.15 2.27 0.14
C LEU A 66 -9.00 3.55 -0.69
N TYR A 67 -9.60 3.58 -1.89
CA TYR A 67 -9.66 4.78 -2.71
C TYR A 67 -10.86 5.65 -2.32
N LEU A 68 -10.58 6.88 -1.89
CA LEU A 68 -11.60 7.88 -1.52
C LEU A 68 -11.75 8.98 -2.58
N GLY A 69 -10.78 9.08 -3.50
CA GLY A 69 -10.78 10.07 -4.58
C GLY A 69 -10.38 11.49 -4.15
N PRO A 70 -10.25 12.41 -5.13
CA PRO A 70 -9.71 13.75 -4.89
C PRO A 70 -10.59 14.63 -3.99
N ASN A 71 -11.90 14.35 -3.92
CA ASN A 71 -12.84 15.12 -3.13
C ASN A 71 -12.79 14.80 -1.62
N ALA A 72 -12.01 13.81 -1.20
CA ALA A 72 -11.91 13.38 0.18
C ALA A 72 -11.10 14.34 1.08
N ALA A 73 -10.43 15.34 0.49
CA ALA A 73 -9.69 16.39 1.21
C ALA A 73 -8.67 15.85 2.24
N LEU A 74 -7.94 14.79 1.89
CA LEU A 74 -6.97 14.11 2.78
C LEU A 74 -5.58 14.76 2.85
N GLY A 75 -5.40 15.89 2.17
CA GLY A 75 -4.12 16.56 2.01
C GLY A 75 -3.50 16.36 0.61
N MET A 76 -2.28 16.87 0.46
CA MET A 76 -1.50 16.83 -0.78
C MET A 76 -0.06 16.47 -0.43
N THR A 77 0.67 15.87 -1.35
CA THR A 77 2.12 15.73 -1.26
C THR A 77 2.81 17.10 -1.40
N GLU A 78 4.10 17.16 -1.05
CA GLU A 78 4.93 18.35 -1.28
C GLU A 78 4.97 18.76 -2.77
N ASP A 79 4.88 17.78 -3.67
CA ASP A 79 4.83 17.98 -5.12
C ASP A 79 3.43 18.35 -5.64
N GLY A 80 2.43 18.48 -4.75
CA GLY A 80 1.07 18.91 -5.09
C GLY A 80 0.13 17.80 -5.57
N GLU A 81 0.48 16.52 -5.38
CA GLU A 81 -0.41 15.41 -5.73
C GLU A 81 -1.44 15.14 -4.61
N PRO A 82 -2.75 15.03 -4.92
CA PRO A 82 -3.76 14.76 -3.90
C PRO A 82 -3.59 13.39 -3.27
N HIS A 83 -3.75 13.37 -1.95
CA HIS A 83 -3.93 12.12 -1.22
C HIS A 83 -5.34 11.60 -1.51
N VAL A 84 -5.41 10.44 -2.16
CA VAL A 84 -6.66 9.82 -2.62
C VAL A 84 -6.85 8.40 -2.11
N LEU A 85 -5.83 7.84 -1.45
CA LEU A 85 -5.85 6.53 -0.80
C LEU A 85 -5.74 6.67 0.70
N VAL A 86 -6.32 5.72 1.43
CA VAL A 86 -6.08 5.48 2.86
C VAL A 86 -5.68 4.03 3.05
N GLU A 87 -4.65 3.79 3.87
CA GLU A 87 -4.16 2.46 4.19
C GLU A 87 -3.72 2.33 5.65
N ALA A 88 -3.53 1.08 6.08
CA ALA A 88 -2.92 0.76 7.36
C ALA A 88 -1.48 0.26 7.14
N ASP A 89 -0.51 1.11 7.45
CA ASP A 89 0.93 0.81 7.45
C ASP A 89 1.39 0.34 8.84
N LEU A 90 2.38 -0.56 8.88
CA LEU A 90 2.88 -1.13 10.13
C LEU A 90 3.74 -0.15 10.96
N GLU A 91 4.39 0.81 10.32
CA GLU A 91 5.22 1.82 10.97
C GLU A 91 4.44 3.12 11.21
N GLU A 92 3.69 3.57 10.21
CA GLU A 92 2.98 4.86 10.25
C GLU A 92 1.53 4.76 10.72
N GLY A 93 0.98 3.55 10.86
CA GLY A 93 -0.42 3.34 11.22
C GLY A 93 -1.35 3.71 10.07
N ILE A 94 -2.50 4.32 10.38
CA ILE A 94 -3.45 4.76 9.35
C ILE A 94 -2.93 6.04 8.73
N ARG A 95 -2.61 5.99 7.43
CA ARG A 95 -2.10 7.14 6.67
C ARG A 95 -2.84 7.34 5.36
N SER A 96 -2.80 8.57 4.85
CA SER A 96 -3.25 8.90 3.51
C SER A 96 -2.06 9.05 2.57
N LEU A 97 -2.24 8.73 1.29
CA LEU A 97 -1.17 8.76 0.30
C LEU A 97 -1.71 9.02 -1.11
N PRO A 98 -0.88 9.54 -2.03
CA PRO A 98 -1.23 9.66 -3.43
C PRO A 98 -1.38 8.30 -4.11
N LEU A 99 -2.13 8.24 -5.22
CA LEU A 99 -2.25 7.04 -6.02
C LEU A 99 -0.88 6.62 -6.60
N SER A 100 -0.04 7.61 -6.97
CA SER A 100 1.28 7.39 -7.58
C SER A 100 2.23 6.55 -6.75
N PHE A 101 2.04 6.49 -5.42
CA PHE A 101 2.82 5.66 -4.52
C PHE A 101 2.82 4.19 -4.97
N TYR A 102 1.70 3.71 -5.50
CA TYR A 102 1.54 2.35 -5.99
C TYR A 102 1.85 2.15 -7.48
N ARG A 103 2.37 3.16 -8.18
CA ARG A 103 2.64 3.12 -9.62
C ARG A 103 3.54 1.98 -10.06
N HIS A 104 4.45 1.53 -9.19
CA HIS A 104 5.41 0.47 -9.49
C HIS A 104 5.09 -0.86 -8.78
N PHE A 105 3.87 -1.01 -8.30
CA PHE A 105 3.36 -2.23 -7.69
C PHE A 105 2.41 -2.97 -8.63
N HIS A 106 2.27 -4.26 -8.43
CA HIS A 106 1.19 -5.02 -9.05
C HIS A 106 -0.08 -4.80 -8.25
N THR A 107 -1.13 -4.37 -8.95
CA THR A 107 -2.35 -3.86 -8.36
C THR A 107 -3.58 -4.44 -9.03
N ARG A 108 -4.65 -4.56 -8.25
CA ARG A 108 -5.99 -4.95 -8.68
C ARG A 108 -7.04 -4.18 -7.88
N ILE A 109 -8.18 -3.91 -8.50
CA ILE A 109 -9.38 -3.39 -7.85
C ILE A 109 -10.40 -4.53 -7.72
#